data_AF-A0A849URF7-F1
#
_entry.id   AF-A0A849URF7-F1
#
_cell.length_a   1.000
_cell.length_b   1.000
_cell.length_c   1.000
_cell.angle_alpha   90.00
_cell.angle_beta   90.00
_cell.angle_gamma   90.00
#
_symmetry.space_group_name_H-M   'P 1'
#
loop_
_entity.id
_entity.type
_entity.pdbx_description
1 polymer ?
#
loop_
_entity_poly.entity_id
_entity_poly.type
_entity_poly.pdbx_seq_one_letter_code
_entity_poly.pdbx_strand_id
1 'polypeptide(L)'
;MGCRNSQQKSPKNRKIDTSTNQTFAKNINKISQKITPCIWVETKDAKAVADYYLSIFKEGKLKEHRKYKNAPEAGGADFETAVIQIAEMELSILAAGPFFKFNESVSFVINCKDQTEVDYYWNALTTNGGKESSCGWCKDKYGLSWQVVPIEYFDLINSDDIKVREKAMKNTLNQKKIILSELR
;
A
#
# COMPACT_ATOMS: atom_id res chain seq x y z
N MET A 1 -42.12 39.80 51.23
CA MET A 1 -42.02 38.63 52.13
C MET A 1 -41.18 37.58 51.39
N GLY A 2 -39.97 37.16 51.74
CA GLY A 2 -39.15 37.23 52.94
C GLY A 2 -38.46 35.86 53.09
N CYS A 3 -37.17 35.75 52.70
CA CYS A 3 -36.13 34.74 53.06
C CYS A 3 -36.40 33.23 52.77
N ARG A 4 -35.46 32.34 52.41
CA ARG A 4 -34.04 32.17 52.80
C ARG A 4 -33.31 31.17 51.86
N ASN A 5 -31.98 31.28 51.83
CA ASN A 5 -30.95 30.52 51.08
C ASN A 5 -30.86 29.00 51.31
N SER A 6 -30.35 28.27 50.29
CA SER A 6 -29.30 27.24 50.51
C SER A 6 -28.51 26.89 49.23
N GLN A 7 -27.23 27.28 49.25
CA GLN A 7 -26.02 26.58 48.76
C GLN A 7 -25.78 26.37 47.25
N GLN A 8 -24.87 27.19 46.72
CA GLN A 8 -24.00 26.89 45.58
C GLN A 8 -23.21 25.59 45.80
N LYS A 9 -23.15 24.72 44.79
CA LYS A 9 -22.12 23.69 44.64
C LYS A 9 -21.31 23.96 43.38
N SER A 10 -20.01 24.17 43.59
CA SER A 10 -18.94 24.31 42.59
C SER A 10 -18.86 23.09 41.66
N PRO A 11 -18.30 23.25 40.43
CA PRO A 11 -18.24 22.15 39.47
C PRO A 11 -17.24 21.08 39.95
N LYS A 12 -17.69 19.82 39.95
CA LYS A 12 -16.84 18.66 40.21
C LYS A 12 -15.78 18.57 39.11
N ASN A 13 -14.51 18.64 39.51
CA ASN A 13 -13.35 18.24 38.73
C ASN A 13 -13.58 16.87 38.06
N ARG A 14 -13.76 16.85 36.73
CA ARG A 14 -13.56 15.63 35.94
C ARG A 14 -12.06 15.33 35.97
N LYS A 15 -11.68 14.26 36.65
CA LYS A 15 -10.35 13.66 36.49
C LYS A 15 -10.20 13.30 35.01
N ILE A 16 -9.36 14.03 34.30
CA ILE A 16 -8.92 13.68 32.95
C ILE A 16 -8.13 12.38 33.08
N ASP A 17 -8.61 11.33 32.42
CA ASP A 17 -8.04 9.99 32.51
C ASP A 17 -6.64 9.97 31.89
N THR A 18 -5.62 9.93 32.74
CA THR A 18 -4.20 9.93 32.37
C THR A 18 -3.80 8.71 31.54
N SER A 19 -4.60 7.64 31.55
CA SER A 19 -4.35 6.42 30.76
C SER A 19 -4.60 6.62 29.25
N THR A 20 -5.61 7.42 28.90
CA THR A 20 -5.96 7.72 27.51
C THR A 20 -4.90 8.60 26.88
N ASN A 21 -4.40 9.61 27.61
CA ASN A 21 -3.35 10.50 27.14
C ASN A 21 -1.98 9.81 26.96
N GLN A 22 -1.63 8.84 27.81
CA GLN A 22 -0.42 8.05 27.62
C GLN A 22 -0.49 7.14 26.39
N THR A 23 -1.67 6.56 26.11
CA THR A 23 -1.89 5.71 24.93
C THR A 23 -1.83 6.52 23.64
N PHE A 24 -2.43 7.72 23.62
CA PHE A 24 -2.32 8.66 22.50
C PHE A 24 -0.88 9.14 22.26
N ALA A 25 -0.16 9.52 23.32
CA ALA A 25 1.25 9.95 23.21
C ALA A 25 2.18 8.83 22.73
N LYS A 26 1.94 7.57 23.15
CA LYS A 26 2.65 6.39 22.63
C LYS A 26 2.42 6.17 21.13
N ASN A 27 1.23 6.49 20.63
CA ASN A 27 0.88 6.33 19.23
C ASN A 27 1.50 7.41 18.34
N ILE A 28 1.65 8.65 18.81
CA ILE A 28 2.27 9.75 18.03
C ILE A 28 3.73 9.43 17.68
N ASN A 29 4.50 8.85 18.62
CA ASN A 29 5.90 8.47 18.38
C ASN A 29 6.07 7.23 17.49
N LYS A 30 4.98 6.63 17.00
CA LYS A 30 4.99 5.41 16.17
C LYS A 30 4.57 5.66 14.72
N ILE A 31 4.07 6.84 14.38
CA ILE A 31 3.62 7.15 13.01
C ILE A 31 4.82 7.69 12.23
N SER A 32 5.63 6.79 11.65
CA SER A 32 6.69 7.18 10.70
C SER A 32 6.12 7.67 9.37
N GLN A 33 4.89 7.24 9.03
CA GLN A 33 4.23 7.52 7.77
C GLN A 33 2.90 8.26 7.99
N LYS A 34 2.87 9.57 7.68
CA LYS A 34 1.68 10.42 7.88
C LYS A 34 0.56 10.13 6.87
N ILE A 35 0.90 9.68 5.67
CA ILE A 35 -0.05 9.34 4.60
C ILE A 35 0.15 7.86 4.27
N THR A 36 -0.89 7.05 4.48
CA THR A 36 -0.87 5.61 4.20
C THR A 36 -1.80 5.30 3.05
N PRO A 37 -1.29 4.80 1.92
CA PRO A 37 -2.14 4.33 0.84
C PRO A 37 -3.07 3.22 1.35
N CYS A 38 -4.34 3.28 0.95
CA CYS A 38 -5.32 2.25 1.23
C CYS A 38 -5.75 1.63 -0.10
N ILE A 39 -5.58 0.32 -0.23
CA ILE A 39 -5.97 -0.43 -1.42
C ILE A 39 -7.25 -1.22 -1.17
N TRP A 40 -8.22 -1.04 -2.07
CA TRP A 40 -9.46 -1.81 -2.05
C TRP A 40 -9.29 -3.08 -2.88
N VAL A 41 -9.55 -4.24 -2.30
CA VAL A 41 -9.49 -5.52 -3.01
C VAL A 41 -10.88 -6.17 -3.08
N GLU A 42 -11.16 -6.86 -4.20
CA GLU A 42 -12.48 -7.47 -4.45
C GLU A 42 -12.79 -8.63 -3.49
N THR A 43 -11.77 -9.26 -2.90
CA THR A 43 -11.94 -10.30 -1.88
C THR A 43 -12.45 -9.70 -0.56
N LYS A 44 -12.92 -10.57 0.33
CA LYS A 44 -13.21 -10.24 1.74
C LYS A 44 -12.13 -10.74 2.71
N ASP A 45 -11.07 -11.38 2.20
CA ASP A 45 -9.97 -11.92 3.00
C ASP A 45 -8.74 -11.00 2.90
N ALA A 46 -8.63 -10.06 3.84
CA ALA A 46 -7.48 -9.15 3.89
C ALA A 46 -6.19 -9.87 4.30
N LYS A 47 -6.31 -10.98 5.05
CA LYS A 47 -5.15 -11.77 5.51
C LYS A 47 -4.49 -12.50 4.34
N ALA A 48 -5.26 -13.09 3.44
CA ALA A 48 -4.72 -13.73 2.24
C ALA A 48 -4.00 -12.74 1.31
N VAL A 49 -4.51 -11.50 1.23
CA VAL A 49 -3.88 -10.42 0.46
C VAL A 49 -2.57 -9.98 1.13
N ALA A 50 -2.58 -9.81 2.44
CA ALA A 50 -1.37 -9.53 3.22
C ALA A 50 -0.32 -10.63 3.04
N ASP A 51 -0.71 -11.89 3.20
CA ASP A 51 0.20 -13.05 3.05
C ASP A 51 0.79 -13.13 1.65
N TYR A 52 0.01 -12.80 0.61
CA TYR A 52 0.52 -12.70 -0.75
C TYR A 52 1.65 -11.67 -0.86
N TYR A 53 1.43 -10.43 -0.42
CA TYR A 53 2.46 -9.39 -0.51
C TYR A 53 3.67 -9.71 0.37
N LEU A 54 3.47 -10.26 1.57
CA LEU A 54 4.56 -10.70 2.45
C LEU A 54 5.34 -11.90 1.88
N SER A 55 4.71 -12.72 1.03
CA SER A 55 5.43 -13.76 0.29
C SER A 55 6.35 -13.21 -0.81
N ILE A 56 6.11 -11.98 -1.29
CA ILE A 56 6.93 -11.31 -2.30
C ILE A 56 8.00 -10.45 -1.63
N PHE A 57 7.61 -9.64 -0.66
CA PHE A 57 8.48 -8.73 0.07
C PHE A 57 8.92 -9.38 1.39
N LYS A 58 10.04 -10.11 1.34
CA LYS A 58 10.49 -11.00 2.43
C LYS A 58 10.77 -10.31 3.76
N GLU A 59 11.19 -9.05 3.73
CA GLU A 59 11.42 -8.23 4.93
C GLU A 59 10.13 -7.56 5.46
N GLY A 60 9.01 -7.82 4.80
CA GLY A 60 7.72 -7.24 5.14
C GLY A 60 7.14 -7.80 6.44
N LYS A 61 6.18 -7.05 7.02
CA LYS A 61 5.54 -7.40 8.30
C LYS A 61 4.04 -7.12 8.26
N LEU A 62 3.24 -8.05 8.79
CA LEU A 62 1.85 -7.77 9.14
C LEU A 62 1.83 -6.94 10.44
N LYS A 63 1.28 -5.73 10.39
CA LYS A 63 1.17 -4.80 11.52
C LYS A 63 -0.16 -4.96 12.24
N GLU A 64 -1.23 -5.09 11.49
CA GLU A 64 -2.60 -5.18 12.01
C GLU A 64 -3.46 -6.02 11.07
N HIS A 65 -4.42 -6.74 11.65
CA HIS A 65 -5.48 -7.43 10.91
C HIS A 65 -6.75 -7.41 11.75
N ARG A 66 -7.87 -7.01 11.16
CA ARG A 66 -9.18 -6.97 11.82
C ARG A 66 -10.28 -7.47 10.89
N LYS A 67 -11.27 -8.11 11.50
CA LYS A 67 -12.51 -8.51 10.86
C LYS A 67 -13.64 -7.69 11.42
N TYR A 68 -14.50 -7.19 10.54
CA TYR A 68 -15.66 -6.39 10.91
C TYR A 68 -16.93 -7.08 10.42
N LYS A 69 -17.91 -7.13 11.32
CA LYS A 69 -19.26 -7.52 10.97
C LYS A 69 -20.06 -6.27 10.68
N ASN A 70 -20.70 -6.21 9.52
CA ASN A 70 -21.61 -5.12 9.25
C ASN A 70 -22.93 -5.38 9.97
N ALA A 71 -23.49 -4.33 10.58
CA ALA A 71 -24.81 -4.42 11.18
C ALA A 71 -25.84 -4.70 10.06
N PRO A 72 -26.86 -5.54 10.30
CA PRO A 72 -27.88 -5.84 9.29
C PRO A 72 -28.55 -4.58 8.71
N GLU A 73 -28.66 -3.52 9.52
CA GLU A 73 -29.26 -2.24 9.14
C GLU A 73 -28.39 -1.39 8.20
N ALA A 74 -27.07 -1.62 8.17
CA ALA A 74 -26.12 -0.82 7.40
C ALA A 74 -26.04 -1.22 5.92
N GLY A 75 -26.72 -2.30 5.51
CA GLY A 75 -26.80 -2.76 4.12
C GLY A 75 -25.47 -3.25 3.50
N GLY A 76 -24.37 -3.20 4.26
CA GLY A 76 -23.04 -3.63 3.83
C GLY A 76 -22.74 -5.08 4.17
N ALA A 77 -21.84 -5.71 3.42
CA ALA A 77 -21.33 -7.03 3.76
C ALA A 77 -20.19 -6.96 4.78
N ASP A 78 -19.94 -8.05 5.51
CA ASP A 78 -18.73 -8.20 6.32
C ASP A 78 -17.46 -7.94 5.50
N PHE A 79 -16.46 -7.35 6.15
CA PHE A 79 -15.21 -6.95 5.52
C PHE A 79 -14.02 -7.13 6.47
N GLU A 80 -12.83 -7.19 5.89
CA GLU A 80 -11.59 -7.27 6.64
C GLU A 80 -10.65 -6.13 6.27
N THR A 81 -9.82 -5.73 7.24
CA THR A 81 -8.73 -4.78 7.02
C THR A 81 -7.42 -5.36 7.47
N ALA A 82 -6.34 -5.06 6.77
CA ALA A 82 -4.98 -5.34 7.23
C ALA A 82 -4.08 -4.13 7.02
N VAL A 83 -3.04 -4.00 7.85
CA VAL A 83 -1.94 -3.08 7.61
C VAL A 83 -0.67 -3.91 7.48
N ILE A 84 0.02 -3.78 6.36
CA ILE A 84 1.32 -4.41 6.14
C ILE A 84 2.40 -3.33 5.98
N GLN A 85 3.63 -3.66 6.34
CA GLN A 85 4.82 -2.90 5.96
C GLN A 85 5.57 -3.72 4.92
N ILE A 86 5.81 -3.16 3.74
CA ILE A 86 6.58 -3.78 2.64
C ILE A 86 7.49 -2.72 2.04
N ALA A 87 8.73 -3.09 1.70
CA ALA A 87 9.71 -2.16 1.11
C ALA A 87 9.71 -0.77 1.80
N GLU A 88 9.76 -0.78 3.14
CA GLU A 88 9.76 0.41 4.02
C GLU A 88 8.47 1.24 4.05
N MET A 89 7.48 0.95 3.20
CA MET A 89 6.17 1.63 3.16
C MET A 89 5.11 0.85 3.93
N GLU A 90 4.25 1.55 4.67
CA GLU A 90 3.01 0.95 5.20
C GLU A 90 1.88 1.03 4.16
N LEU A 91 1.13 -0.05 4.01
CA LEU A 91 0.00 -0.17 3.10
C LEU A 91 -1.21 -0.71 3.87
N SER A 92 -2.32 0.01 3.79
CA SER A 92 -3.61 -0.45 4.30
C SER A 92 -4.34 -1.24 3.23
N ILE A 93 -4.91 -2.38 3.60
CA ILE A 93 -5.72 -3.25 2.75
C ILE A 93 -7.14 -3.21 3.28
N LEU A 94 -8.09 -2.90 2.40
CA LEU A 94 -9.52 -2.96 2.65
C LEU A 94 -10.13 -4.05 1.74
N ALA A 95 -10.47 -5.19 2.33
CA ALA A 95 -11.07 -6.33 1.66
C ALA A 95 -12.58 -6.33 1.92
N ALA A 96 -13.32 -5.64 1.06
CA ALA A 96 -14.73 -5.34 1.28
C ALA A 96 -15.64 -5.73 0.10
N GLY A 97 -15.17 -6.57 -0.83
CA GLY A 97 -15.98 -7.06 -1.94
C GLY A 97 -15.77 -6.32 -3.27
N PRO A 98 -16.44 -6.73 -4.36
CA PRO A 98 -16.15 -6.30 -5.72
C PRO A 98 -16.76 -4.93 -6.10
N PHE A 99 -16.70 -3.95 -5.20
CA PHE A 99 -17.27 -2.62 -5.41
C PHE A 99 -16.36 -1.71 -6.25
N PHE A 100 -15.04 -1.84 -6.06
CA PHE A 100 -14.04 -1.07 -6.79
C PHE A 100 -12.97 -2.00 -7.36
N LYS A 101 -12.50 -1.66 -8.56
CA LYS A 101 -11.46 -2.38 -9.28
C LYS A 101 -10.27 -1.47 -9.52
N PHE A 102 -9.07 -2.02 -9.42
CA PHE A 102 -7.88 -1.29 -9.82
C PHE A 102 -7.87 -1.03 -11.32
N ASN A 103 -7.20 0.07 -11.67
CA ASN A 103 -6.78 0.39 -13.02
C ASN A 103 -5.35 0.95 -12.96
N GLU A 104 -4.85 1.42 -14.09
CA GLU A 104 -3.49 1.92 -14.28
C GLU A 104 -3.28 3.33 -13.71
N SER A 105 -4.32 4.00 -13.19
CA SER A 105 -4.21 5.38 -12.67
C SER A 105 -3.36 5.48 -11.40
N VAL A 106 -3.25 4.39 -10.64
CA VAL A 106 -2.33 4.25 -9.51
C VAL A 106 -1.53 2.97 -9.69
N SER A 107 -0.21 3.10 -9.65
CA SER A 107 0.72 1.97 -9.68
C SER A 107 1.82 2.14 -8.66
N PHE A 108 2.39 1.03 -8.20
CA PHE A 108 3.60 1.05 -7.38
C PHE A 108 4.83 0.73 -8.22
N VAL A 109 5.86 1.55 -8.07
CA VAL A 109 7.14 1.38 -8.77
C VAL A 109 8.11 0.65 -7.84
N ILE A 110 8.63 -0.48 -8.29
CA ILE A 110 9.70 -1.23 -7.61
C ILE A 110 11.01 -0.87 -8.30
N ASN A 111 11.82 -0.08 -7.60
CA ASN A 111 13.16 0.32 -8.06
C ASN A 111 14.13 -0.84 -7.82
N CYS A 112 14.51 -1.53 -8.89
CA CYS A 112 15.37 -2.70 -8.84
C CYS A 112 16.84 -2.29 -9.05
N LYS A 113 17.75 -2.82 -8.24
CA LYS A 113 19.18 -2.51 -8.34
C LYS A 113 19.86 -3.13 -9.57
N ASP A 114 19.35 -4.25 -10.05
CA ASP A 114 19.91 -5.04 -11.15
C ASP A 114 18.86 -5.90 -11.85
N GLN A 115 19.27 -6.61 -12.91
CA GLN A 115 18.39 -7.49 -13.68
C GLN A 115 17.86 -8.67 -12.85
N THR A 116 18.62 -9.19 -11.89
CA THR A 116 18.19 -10.31 -11.06
C THR A 116 17.00 -9.91 -10.19
N GLU A 117 17.01 -8.70 -9.65
CA GLU A 117 15.90 -8.16 -8.89
C GLU A 117 14.67 -7.85 -9.78
N VAL A 118 14.90 -7.31 -11.00
CA VAL A 118 13.82 -7.15 -11.99
C VAL A 118 13.15 -8.50 -12.29
N ASP A 119 13.94 -9.54 -12.55
CA ASP A 119 13.43 -10.87 -12.86
C ASP A 119 12.65 -11.46 -11.68
N TYR A 120 13.14 -11.27 -10.46
CA TYR A 120 12.46 -11.73 -9.25
C TYR A 120 11.06 -11.13 -9.11
N TYR A 121 10.96 -9.79 -9.07
CA TYR A 121 9.68 -9.13 -8.84
C TYR A 121 8.73 -9.28 -10.03
N TRP A 122 9.24 -9.22 -11.26
CA TRP A 122 8.44 -9.45 -12.45
C TRP A 122 7.75 -10.81 -12.38
N ASN A 123 8.52 -11.87 -12.12
CA ASN A 123 7.97 -13.23 -12.03
C ASN A 123 7.01 -13.36 -10.84
N ALA A 124 7.34 -12.79 -9.67
CA ALA A 124 6.51 -12.87 -8.48
C ALA A 124 5.13 -12.21 -8.66
N LEU A 125 5.06 -11.12 -9.42
CA LEU A 125 3.82 -10.36 -9.66
C LEU A 125 3.01 -10.90 -10.84
N THR A 126 3.67 -11.37 -11.90
CA THR A 126 3.00 -11.82 -13.14
C THR A 126 2.58 -13.28 -13.12
N THR A 127 3.19 -14.11 -12.28
CA THR A 127 2.78 -15.51 -12.10
C THR A 127 1.54 -15.63 -11.19
N ASN A 128 0.89 -16.79 -11.20
CA ASN A 128 -0.25 -17.11 -10.31
C ASN A 128 -1.45 -16.14 -10.39
N GLY A 129 -1.81 -15.74 -11.61
CA GLY A 129 -2.99 -14.91 -11.89
C GLY A 129 -2.68 -13.44 -12.16
N GLY A 130 -1.40 -13.03 -12.10
CA GLY A 130 -0.96 -11.74 -12.60
C GLY A 130 -0.98 -11.65 -14.13
N LYS A 131 -0.70 -10.44 -14.63
CA LYS A 131 -0.68 -10.13 -16.07
C LYS A 131 0.48 -9.23 -16.42
N GLU A 132 1.23 -9.62 -17.44
CA GLU A 132 2.24 -8.75 -18.04
C GLU A 132 1.58 -7.59 -18.80
N SER A 133 2.24 -6.44 -18.78
CA SER A 133 1.97 -5.31 -19.66
C SER A 133 3.29 -4.84 -20.30
N SER A 134 3.29 -3.70 -20.96
CA SER A 134 4.44 -3.15 -21.68
C SER A 134 5.34 -2.30 -20.79
N CYS A 135 6.59 -2.09 -21.19
CA CYS A 135 7.50 -1.08 -20.64
C CYS A 135 7.75 -1.20 -19.12
N GLY A 136 7.84 -2.42 -18.58
CA GLY A 136 8.03 -2.69 -17.16
C GLY A 136 6.72 -2.71 -16.35
N TRP A 137 5.56 -2.48 -16.97
CA TRP A 137 4.27 -2.54 -16.30
C TRP A 137 3.75 -3.97 -16.19
N CYS A 138 3.08 -4.26 -15.08
CA CYS A 138 2.32 -5.49 -14.89
C CYS A 138 1.16 -5.28 -13.92
N LYS A 139 0.27 -6.26 -13.80
CA LYS A 139 -0.74 -6.34 -12.75
C LYS A 139 -0.51 -7.60 -11.92
N ASP A 140 -0.68 -7.47 -10.62
CA ASP A 140 -0.69 -8.64 -9.74
C ASP A 140 -2.01 -9.43 -9.83
N LYS A 141 -2.11 -10.54 -9.09
CA LYS A 141 -3.31 -11.40 -9.10
C LYS A 141 -4.57 -10.73 -8.55
N TYR A 142 -4.44 -9.62 -7.82
CA TYR A 142 -5.57 -8.80 -7.34
C TYR A 142 -5.90 -7.65 -8.30
N GLY A 143 -5.11 -7.47 -9.37
CA GLY A 143 -5.31 -6.48 -10.41
C GLY A 143 -4.61 -5.13 -10.16
N LEU A 144 -3.87 -4.98 -9.04
CA LEU A 144 -3.14 -3.75 -8.75
C LEU A 144 -2.00 -3.58 -9.75
N SER A 145 -1.81 -2.37 -10.25
CA SER A 145 -0.78 -2.06 -11.24
C SER A 145 0.58 -1.86 -10.57
N TRP A 146 1.62 -2.45 -11.16
CA TRP A 146 3.01 -2.36 -10.72
C TRP A 146 3.92 -1.99 -11.89
N GLN A 147 5.01 -1.30 -11.59
CA GLN A 147 6.10 -1.05 -12.52
C GLN A 147 7.39 -1.63 -11.92
N VAL A 148 7.98 -2.63 -12.58
CA VAL A 148 9.23 -3.26 -12.15
C VAL A 148 10.36 -2.69 -13.01
N VAL A 149 11.13 -1.78 -12.44
CA VAL A 149 12.03 -0.91 -13.21
C VAL A 149 13.42 -0.92 -12.59
N PRO A 150 14.49 -1.22 -13.36
CA PRO A 150 15.85 -1.09 -12.85
C PRO A 150 16.19 0.40 -12.65
N ILE A 151 16.90 0.76 -11.58
CA ILE A 151 17.25 2.16 -11.28
C ILE A 151 17.97 2.82 -12.46
N GLU A 152 18.91 2.09 -13.07
CA GLU A 152 19.68 2.55 -14.24
C GLU A 152 18.80 2.87 -15.46
N TYR A 153 17.58 2.36 -15.56
CA TYR A 153 16.63 2.73 -16.63
C TYR A 153 16.46 4.25 -16.71
N PHE A 154 16.30 4.92 -15.57
CA PHE A 154 16.05 6.36 -15.51
C PHE A 154 17.25 7.16 -15.99
N ASP A 155 18.47 6.69 -15.73
CA ASP A 155 19.69 7.33 -16.22
C ASP A 155 19.79 7.18 -17.75
N LEU A 156 19.44 6.01 -18.28
CA LEU A 156 19.49 5.73 -19.72
C LEU A 156 18.47 6.56 -20.50
N ILE A 157 17.21 6.62 -20.05
CA ILE A 157 16.16 7.38 -20.75
C ILE A 157 16.24 8.89 -20.54
N ASN A 158 17.00 9.37 -19.55
CA ASN A 158 17.23 10.80 -19.33
C ASN A 158 18.67 11.22 -19.68
N SER A 159 19.47 10.34 -20.29
CA SER A 159 20.84 10.63 -20.68
C SER A 159 20.94 11.86 -21.58
N ASP A 160 21.96 12.69 -21.38
CA ASP A 160 22.29 13.81 -22.25
C ASP A 160 22.76 13.33 -23.64
N ASP A 161 23.30 12.11 -23.73
CA ASP A 161 23.59 11.48 -25.01
C ASP A 161 22.30 11.00 -25.66
N ILE A 162 21.91 11.71 -26.72
CA ILE A 162 20.71 11.43 -27.53
C ILE A 162 20.69 9.97 -28.01
N LYS A 163 21.83 9.40 -28.41
CA LYS A 163 21.89 8.02 -28.94
C LYS A 163 21.59 7.00 -27.85
N VAL A 164 22.10 7.23 -26.64
CA VAL A 164 21.83 6.37 -25.47
C VAL A 164 20.34 6.44 -25.13
N ARG A 165 19.79 7.66 -25.01
CA ARG A 165 18.39 7.89 -24.68
C ARG A 165 17.43 7.29 -25.70
N GLU A 166 17.68 7.52 -27.00
CA GLU A 166 16.83 7.00 -28.07
C GLU A 166 16.87 5.47 -28.15
N LYS A 167 18.06 4.87 -27.97
CA LYS A 167 18.21 3.41 -27.92
C LYS A 167 17.43 2.82 -26.74
N ALA A 168 17.62 3.36 -25.54
CA ALA A 168 16.93 2.90 -24.34
C ALA A 168 15.41 3.01 -24.51
N MET A 169 14.90 4.17 -24.91
CA MET A 169 13.47 4.40 -25.13
C MET A 169 12.90 3.44 -26.19
N LYS A 170 13.58 3.30 -27.33
CA LYS A 170 13.14 2.39 -28.41
C LYS A 170 13.04 0.95 -27.92
N ASN A 171 14.02 0.48 -27.17
CA ASN A 171 14.04 -0.91 -26.70
C ASN A 171 12.99 -1.13 -25.61
N THR A 172 12.80 -0.18 -24.69
CA THR A 172 11.74 -0.25 -23.69
C THR A 172 10.35 -0.35 -24.30
N LEU A 173 10.06 0.40 -25.37
CA LEU A 173 8.76 0.35 -26.06
C LEU A 173 8.46 -1.02 -26.71
N ASN A 174 9.49 -1.81 -27.01
CA ASN A 174 9.36 -3.15 -27.57
C ASN A 174 9.37 -4.26 -26.49
N GLN A 175 9.57 -3.89 -25.23
CA GLN A 175 9.70 -4.83 -24.12
C GLN A 175 8.44 -4.85 -23.25
N LYS A 176 8.17 -6.03 -22.69
CA LYS A 176 7.24 -6.16 -21.57
C LYS A 176 7.99 -6.01 -20.25
N LYS A 177 8.77 -7.02 -19.88
CA LYS A 177 9.77 -6.93 -18.81
C LYS A 177 10.99 -6.17 -19.32
N ILE A 178 11.52 -5.25 -18.52
CA ILE A 178 12.73 -4.50 -18.89
C ILE A 178 13.94 -5.44 -18.85
N ILE A 179 14.70 -5.49 -19.95
CA ILE A 179 15.97 -6.21 -20.07
C ILE A 179 17.10 -5.18 -20.14
N LEU A 180 17.74 -4.92 -19.00
CA LEU A 180 18.68 -3.82 -18.80
C LEU A 180 19.87 -3.86 -19.77
N SER A 181 20.37 -5.05 -20.11
CA SER A 181 21.47 -5.21 -21.07
C SER A 181 21.12 -4.75 -22.49
N GLU A 182 19.84 -4.72 -22.85
CA GLU A 182 19.40 -4.24 -24.17
C GLU A 182 19.23 -2.72 -24.21
N LEU A 183 19.10 -2.06 -23.05
CA LEU A 183 18.96 -0.61 -22.98
C LEU A 183 20.31 0.12 -23.04
N ARG A 184 21.37 -0.50 -22.50
CA ARG A 184 22.77 -0.05 -22.60
C ARG A 184 23.27 -0.20 -24.02
#